data_AF-A0A542DDU7-F1
#
_entry.id   AF-A0A542DDU7-F1
#
_cell.length_a   1.000
_cell.length_b   1.000
_cell.length_c   1.000
_cell.angle_alpha   90.00
_cell.angle_beta   90.00
_cell.angle_gamma   90.00
#
_symmetry.space_group_name_H-M   'P 1'
#
loop_
_entity.id
_entity.type
_entity.pdbx_description
1 polymer ?
#
loop_
_entity_poly.entity_id
_entity_poly.type
_entity_poly.pdbx_seq_one_letter_code
_entity_poly.pdbx_strand_id
1 'polypeptide(L)'
;MPRDIADDETGPIRRVPPEAAQRRRRAPTGPRPDRTPSKDPDEKPAEREPVTPQQTGHGHGHSHGHGPTPPTSRRVRQLLTALLAPLALATLVGMVLLYPWGQEGPDSAINSGTPVDGEVTATAVGPCLAPGEVQVGQPAPAPGEDQCLTVDVHLTDGPAAGQTIRKVVPVEPSTPRFGAGDQVVLAFTGADATSPDSYQLRDFQRELPLALLAALFAAAVLVLGRWRGLAALGALVLSFVVLAMFVLPAILAGENPLLVAIAGAGLIMFVALYLTHGFSALTSVAVLGTLVSLTLIGIISAIFSAAAELTGLDEDTTSLIAALGHGIDARGLLLAGVVIGALGVLDDVTVTQASSVWELRRANPALGWRELYAAGLRIGRDHVGSAVNTLVMAYAGAALPVLLVSQLSGVGLGPILGSQDIAQEIVRTLAGSIGIVAAVPVTTLLAALIASREVAPTPR
;
A
#
# COMPACT_ATOMS: atom_id res chain seq x y z
N MET A 1 19.19 -39.22 18.56
CA MET A 1 19.56 -37.79 18.65
C MET A 1 18.54 -37.02 17.84
N PRO A 2 17.92 -35.95 18.37
CA PRO A 2 17.14 -35.05 17.54
C PRO A 2 18.09 -34.46 16.51
N ARG A 3 17.77 -34.58 15.22
CA ARG A 3 18.46 -33.81 14.19
C ARG A 3 17.97 -32.38 14.34
N ASP A 4 18.82 -31.50 14.86
CA ASP A 4 18.67 -30.09 14.56
C ASP A 4 18.72 -29.95 13.05
N ILE A 5 17.74 -29.23 12.49
CA ILE A 5 17.65 -28.95 11.06
C ILE A 5 18.97 -28.28 10.67
N ALA A 6 19.74 -28.94 9.81
CA ALA A 6 20.89 -28.31 9.21
C ALA A 6 20.39 -27.29 8.17
N ASP A 7 20.97 -26.08 8.19
CA ASP A 7 20.67 -24.95 7.31
C ASP A 7 20.91 -25.24 5.80
N ASP A 8 21.18 -26.48 5.43
CA ASP A 8 21.45 -26.93 4.06
C ASP A 8 20.23 -27.60 3.39
N GLU A 9 19.18 -27.97 4.13
CA GLU A 9 17.86 -28.39 3.59
C GLU A 9 16.89 -27.18 3.37
N THR A 10 17.40 -25.96 3.40
CA THR A 10 16.62 -24.72 3.28
C THR A 10 16.57 -24.17 1.85
N GLY A 11 15.38 -24.17 1.24
CA GLY A 11 15.02 -23.19 0.20
C GLY A 11 14.76 -21.80 0.81
N PRO A 12 14.54 -20.76 -0.02
CA PRO A 12 15.48 -19.67 -0.30
C PRO A 12 15.73 -18.67 0.85
N ILE A 13 15.12 -18.81 2.02
CA ILE A 13 15.34 -17.88 3.13
C ILE A 13 16.16 -18.61 4.20
N ARG A 14 17.50 -18.50 4.09
CA ARG A 14 18.42 -18.86 5.17
C ARG A 14 18.16 -17.96 6.37
N ARG A 15 17.96 -18.56 7.54
CA ARG A 15 18.02 -17.84 8.82
C ARG A 15 19.44 -17.28 8.97
N VAL A 16 19.57 -16.00 9.32
CA VAL A 16 20.85 -15.46 9.80
C VAL A 16 20.90 -15.76 11.29
N PRO A 17 21.81 -16.62 11.78
CA PRO A 17 21.94 -16.86 13.20
C PRO A 17 22.32 -15.55 13.90
N PRO A 18 21.86 -15.31 15.14
CA PRO A 18 22.37 -14.21 15.94
C PRO A 18 23.87 -14.43 16.16
N GLU A 19 24.72 -13.70 15.45
CA GLU A 19 26.17 -13.86 15.53
C GLU A 19 26.65 -13.57 16.96
N ALA A 20 27.14 -14.62 17.62
CA ALA A 20 28.05 -14.50 18.73
C ALA A 20 29.30 -13.72 18.27
N ALA A 21 29.56 -12.58 18.91
CA ALA A 21 30.70 -11.72 18.64
C ALA A 21 32.04 -12.48 18.62
N GLN A 22 32.50 -12.88 17.43
CA GLN A 22 33.83 -13.44 17.22
C GLN A 22 34.71 -12.48 16.44
N ARG A 23 35.50 -11.72 17.20
CA ARG A 23 36.87 -11.27 16.95
C ARG A 23 37.31 -11.23 15.47
N ARG A 24 37.20 -10.05 14.85
CA ARG A 24 37.91 -9.70 13.62
C ARG A 24 39.42 -9.87 13.80
N ARG A 25 39.98 -10.95 13.23
CA ARG A 25 41.40 -11.06 12.91
C ARG A 25 41.69 -10.31 11.61
N ARG A 26 42.68 -9.43 11.65
CA ARG A 26 43.30 -8.76 10.50
C ARG A 26 43.87 -9.78 9.51
N ALA A 27 43.79 -9.47 8.23
CA ALA A 27 44.65 -10.04 7.18
C ALA A 27 44.98 -8.96 6.12
N PRO A 28 46.10 -9.11 5.37
CA PRO A 28 46.93 -8.01 4.90
C PRO A 28 46.75 -7.66 3.40
N THR A 29 47.24 -6.47 3.07
CA THR A 29 47.40 -5.87 1.74
C THR A 29 48.35 -6.64 0.82
N GLY A 30 47.99 -6.76 -0.47
CA GLY A 30 48.84 -7.25 -1.57
C GLY A 30 48.25 -6.89 -2.95
N PRO A 31 49.06 -6.84 -4.03
CA PRO A 31 49.08 -5.70 -4.95
C PRO A 31 48.34 -5.89 -6.30
N ARG A 32 47.96 -4.78 -6.93
CA ARG A 32 47.38 -4.70 -8.28
C ARG A 32 48.48 -4.68 -9.36
N PRO A 33 48.27 -5.27 -10.56
CA PRO A 33 49.21 -5.18 -11.66
C PRO A 33 48.90 -4.04 -12.66
N ASP A 34 50.00 -3.55 -13.23
CA ASP A 34 50.16 -2.58 -14.32
C ASP A 34 49.48 -2.94 -15.65
N ARG A 35 49.02 -1.91 -16.37
CA ARG A 35 49.11 -1.81 -17.85
C ARG A 35 49.23 -0.35 -18.30
N THR A 36 50.33 -0.05 -18.99
CA THR A 36 50.63 1.14 -19.82
C THR A 36 50.59 0.75 -21.32
N PRO A 37 50.91 1.62 -22.30
CA PRO A 37 50.23 2.87 -22.71
C PRO A 37 49.99 2.92 -24.25
N SER A 38 49.27 3.93 -24.77
CA SER A 38 49.41 4.35 -26.18
C SER A 38 49.34 5.87 -26.33
N LYS A 39 50.40 6.38 -26.95
CA LYS A 39 50.64 7.69 -27.60
C LYS A 39 49.71 7.86 -28.83
N ASP A 40 49.44 8.99 -29.47
CA ASP A 40 50.01 10.36 -29.64
C ASP A 40 48.92 11.19 -30.43
N PRO A 41 49.11 12.43 -30.94
CA PRO A 41 49.36 13.71 -30.26
C PRO A 41 48.48 14.88 -30.84
N ASP A 42 48.83 16.12 -30.45
CA ASP A 42 48.55 17.42 -31.12
C ASP A 42 47.20 18.14 -30.90
N GLU A 43 47.18 19.10 -29.96
CA GLU A 43 46.95 20.51 -30.31
C GLU A 43 47.45 21.46 -29.20
N LYS A 44 48.06 22.58 -29.63
CA LYS A 44 48.78 23.59 -28.83
C LYS A 44 47.85 24.74 -28.36
N PRO A 45 48.33 25.67 -27.51
CA PRO A 45 47.57 26.19 -26.37
C PRO A 45 47.09 27.64 -26.55
N ALA A 46 46.13 28.06 -25.72
CA ALA A 46 45.83 29.47 -25.49
C ALA A 46 46.00 29.84 -24.01
N GLU A 47 46.95 30.76 -23.81
CA GLU A 47 47.27 31.66 -22.69
C GLU A 47 46.51 31.56 -21.36
N ARG A 48 47.31 31.43 -20.29
CA ARG A 48 47.03 31.92 -18.95
C ARG A 48 47.91 33.13 -18.66
N GLU A 49 47.30 34.16 -18.09
CA GLU A 49 47.98 35.17 -17.24
C GLU A 49 46.97 35.71 -16.19
N PRO A 50 47.40 36.41 -15.12
CA PRO A 50 47.41 35.83 -13.79
C PRO A 50 46.40 36.43 -12.80
N VAL A 51 46.23 35.69 -11.70
CA VAL A 51 45.43 36.01 -10.51
C VAL A 51 45.95 37.26 -9.79
N THR A 52 45.03 38.15 -9.39
CA THR A 52 45.19 39.02 -8.21
C THR A 52 44.01 38.79 -7.25
N PRO A 53 44.23 38.57 -5.94
CA PRO A 53 43.16 38.24 -5.00
C PRO A 53 42.61 39.51 -4.34
N GLN A 54 41.28 39.65 -4.25
CA GLN A 54 40.68 40.64 -3.34
C GLN A 54 39.45 40.09 -2.60
N GLN A 55 39.67 40.03 -1.30
CA GLN A 55 38.81 39.90 -0.12
C GLN A 55 37.28 40.12 -0.24
N THR A 56 36.59 39.21 0.49
CA THR A 56 35.41 39.40 1.37
C THR A 56 34.11 39.95 0.79
N GLY A 57 33.08 39.10 0.81
CA GLY A 57 31.68 39.50 0.63
C GLY A 57 30.69 38.39 0.99
N HIS A 58 30.18 38.45 2.22
CA HIS A 58 28.96 37.86 2.77
C HIS A 58 28.22 36.76 1.98
N GLY A 59 28.20 35.54 2.57
CA GLY A 59 27.23 34.51 2.21
C GLY A 59 25.81 34.91 2.61
N HIS A 60 25.02 35.36 1.64
CA HIS A 60 23.58 35.43 1.78
C HIS A 60 22.99 34.05 1.47
N GLY A 61 22.62 33.31 2.52
CA GLY A 61 21.75 32.16 2.39
C GLY A 61 20.36 32.63 1.96
N HIS A 62 20.04 32.52 0.67
CA HIS A 62 18.69 32.72 0.19
C HIS A 62 17.83 31.52 0.63
N SER A 63 17.16 31.66 1.77
CA SER A 63 16.02 30.81 2.09
C SER A 63 14.86 31.21 1.16
N HIS A 64 14.58 30.40 0.14
CA HIS A 64 13.34 30.50 -0.62
C HIS A 64 12.17 30.06 0.27
N GLY A 65 11.76 30.95 1.18
CA GLY A 65 10.47 30.82 1.84
C GLY A 65 9.39 31.02 0.79
N HIS A 66 8.59 30.00 0.52
CA HIS A 66 7.36 30.14 -0.25
C HIS A 66 6.49 31.17 0.48
N GLY A 67 6.44 32.40 -0.05
CA GLY A 67 5.49 33.39 0.41
C GLY A 67 4.06 32.85 0.23
N PRO A 68 3.10 33.25 1.10
CA PRO A 68 1.71 32.85 0.96
C PRO A 68 1.22 33.22 -0.45
N THR A 69 0.54 32.27 -1.10
CA THR A 69 -0.09 32.49 -2.40
C THR A 69 -0.94 33.75 -2.38
N PRO A 70 -0.84 34.63 -3.40
CA PRO A 70 -1.62 35.86 -3.43
C PRO A 70 -3.12 35.54 -3.34
N PRO A 71 -3.91 36.38 -2.66
CA PRO A 71 -5.32 36.08 -2.40
C PRO A 71 -6.08 35.96 -3.73
N THR A 72 -6.72 34.80 -3.91
CA THR A 72 -7.60 34.54 -5.06
C THR A 72 -8.75 35.54 -5.10
N SER A 73 -9.21 35.85 -6.32
CA SER A 73 -10.34 36.77 -6.46
C SER A 73 -11.57 36.21 -5.73
N ARG A 74 -12.30 37.07 -5.02
CA ARG A 74 -13.47 36.69 -4.20
C ARG A 74 -14.48 35.84 -4.99
N ARG A 75 -14.63 36.13 -6.29
CA ARG A 75 -15.52 35.41 -7.21
C ARG A 75 -15.06 33.97 -7.47
N VAL A 76 -13.77 33.74 -7.66
CA VAL A 76 -13.20 32.39 -7.86
C VAL A 76 -13.37 31.56 -6.59
N ARG A 77 -13.08 32.14 -5.41
CA ARG A 77 -13.31 31.46 -4.13
C ARG A 77 -14.77 31.08 -3.95
N GLN A 78 -15.70 32.01 -4.22
CA GLN A 78 -17.14 31.76 -4.13
C GLN A 78 -17.60 30.63 -5.06
N LEU A 79 -17.11 30.61 -6.31
CA LEU A 79 -17.42 29.56 -7.27
C LEU A 79 -16.90 28.19 -6.81
N LEU A 80 -15.66 28.13 -6.34
CA LEU A 80 -15.07 26.89 -5.83
C LEU A 80 -15.82 26.38 -4.60
N THR A 81 -16.18 27.26 -3.66
CA THR A 81 -17.01 26.87 -2.51
C THR A 81 -18.41 26.43 -2.94
N ALA A 82 -19.04 27.10 -3.91
CA ALA A 82 -20.37 26.73 -4.38
C ALA A 82 -20.39 25.35 -5.06
N LEU A 83 -19.27 24.94 -5.67
CA LEU A 83 -19.12 23.63 -6.30
C LEU A 83 -18.74 22.53 -5.30
N LEU A 84 -17.82 22.82 -4.37
CA LEU A 84 -17.27 21.84 -3.44
C LEU A 84 -18.10 21.65 -2.16
N ALA A 85 -18.73 22.71 -1.63
CA ALA A 85 -19.54 22.61 -0.42
C ALA A 85 -20.71 21.61 -0.53
N PRO A 86 -21.51 21.54 -1.62
CA PRO A 86 -22.57 20.55 -1.71
C PRO A 86 -22.02 19.13 -1.80
N LEU A 87 -20.84 18.93 -2.42
CA LEU A 87 -20.20 17.63 -2.51
C LEU A 87 -19.64 17.18 -1.16
N ALA A 88 -18.95 18.08 -0.44
CA ALA A 88 -18.50 17.81 0.92
C ALA A 88 -19.69 17.52 1.86
N LEU A 89 -20.79 18.26 1.72
CA LEU A 89 -22.00 18.01 2.49
C LEU A 89 -22.61 16.64 2.13
N ALA A 90 -22.70 16.30 0.85
CA ALA A 90 -23.19 15.00 0.41
C ALA A 90 -22.32 13.85 0.94
N THR A 91 -20.99 14.02 0.98
CA THR A 91 -20.07 13.07 1.59
C THR A 91 -20.37 12.88 3.08
N LEU A 92 -20.50 13.97 3.83
CA LEU A 92 -20.80 13.91 5.27
C LEU A 92 -22.17 13.28 5.54
N VAL A 93 -23.19 13.67 4.77
CA VAL A 93 -24.53 13.08 4.85
C VAL A 93 -24.49 11.60 4.50
N GLY A 94 -23.78 11.21 3.44
CA GLY A 94 -23.58 9.81 3.07
C GLY A 94 -22.91 9.00 4.18
N MET A 95 -21.87 9.55 4.81
CA MET A 95 -21.25 8.90 5.96
C MET A 95 -22.20 8.73 7.14
N VAL A 96 -22.98 9.76 7.47
CA VAL A 96 -23.94 9.67 8.58
C VAL A 96 -25.07 8.69 8.26
N LEU A 97 -25.57 8.68 7.02
CA LEU A 97 -26.67 7.79 6.63
C LEU A 97 -26.24 6.32 6.51
N LEU A 98 -25.01 6.06 6.06
CA LEU A 98 -24.48 4.71 5.85
C LEU A 98 -23.70 4.18 7.07
N TYR A 99 -23.52 4.99 8.12
CA TYR A 99 -22.89 4.51 9.34
C TYR A 99 -23.85 3.56 10.07
N PRO A 100 -23.40 2.38 10.51
CA PRO A 100 -24.25 1.38 11.15
C PRO A 100 -24.60 1.75 12.59
N TRP A 101 -25.45 2.77 12.78
CA TRP A 101 -25.82 3.28 14.10
C TRP A 101 -26.52 2.21 14.94
N GLY A 102 -25.92 1.87 16.08
CA GLY A 102 -26.52 0.96 17.06
C GLY A 102 -26.59 -0.50 16.61
N GLN A 103 -25.93 -0.85 15.50
CA GLN A 103 -25.74 -2.25 15.10
C GLN A 103 -24.39 -2.73 15.66
N GLU A 104 -24.41 -3.82 16.41
CA GLU A 104 -23.18 -4.52 16.75
C GLU A 104 -22.62 -5.17 15.49
N GLY A 105 -21.29 -5.20 15.36
CA GLY A 105 -20.64 -5.85 14.22
C GLY A 105 -21.03 -7.34 14.17
N PRO A 106 -21.15 -7.94 12.97
CA PRO A 106 -21.53 -9.34 12.87
C PRO A 106 -20.47 -10.22 13.54
N ASP A 107 -20.94 -11.18 14.35
CA ASP A 107 -20.10 -12.30 14.78
C ASP A 107 -19.82 -13.20 13.57
N SER A 108 -18.60 -13.72 13.48
CA SER A 108 -18.30 -14.66 12.40
C SER A 108 -19.05 -15.97 12.61
N ALA A 109 -19.72 -16.44 11.55
CA ALA A 109 -20.31 -17.77 11.48
C ALA A 109 -19.26 -18.89 11.58
N ILE A 110 -17.98 -18.56 11.36
CA ILE A 110 -16.84 -19.45 11.51
C ILE A 110 -16.14 -19.11 12.83
N ASN A 111 -16.07 -20.08 13.74
CA ASN A 111 -15.28 -19.93 14.97
C ASN A 111 -13.78 -19.95 14.60
N SER A 112 -13.22 -18.75 14.43
CA SER A 112 -11.79 -18.57 14.18
C SER A 112 -10.93 -18.70 15.44
N GLY A 113 -11.57 -18.82 16.61
CA GLY A 113 -10.94 -18.83 17.93
C GLY A 113 -10.50 -17.43 18.39
N THR A 114 -10.27 -17.31 19.68
CA THR A 114 -9.64 -16.12 20.29
C THR A 114 -8.13 -16.21 20.15
N PRO A 115 -7.44 -15.16 19.68
CA PRO A 115 -5.98 -15.17 19.58
C PRO A 115 -5.35 -15.26 20.98
N VAL A 116 -4.33 -16.10 21.11
CA VAL A 116 -3.52 -16.35 22.31
C VAL A 116 -2.05 -16.37 21.90
N ASP A 117 -1.23 -15.56 22.54
CA ASP A 117 0.19 -15.45 22.27
C ASP A 117 0.98 -16.59 22.94
N GLY A 118 2.06 -17.01 22.29
CA GLY A 118 3.00 -17.96 22.85
C GLY A 118 4.37 -17.94 22.20
N GLU A 119 5.33 -18.59 22.86
CA GLU A 119 6.71 -18.74 22.40
C GLU A 119 7.01 -20.21 22.14
N VAL A 120 7.57 -20.51 20.97
CA VAL A 120 8.02 -21.86 20.62
C VAL A 120 9.27 -22.18 21.44
N THR A 121 9.18 -23.18 22.32
CA THR A 121 10.29 -23.63 23.19
C THR A 121 11.12 -24.75 22.57
N ALA A 122 10.48 -25.61 21.78
CA ALA A 122 11.14 -26.73 21.11
C ALA A 122 10.38 -27.14 19.85
N THR A 123 11.10 -27.68 18.88
CA THR A 123 10.56 -28.24 17.64
C THR A 123 11.24 -29.57 17.33
N ALA A 124 10.47 -30.57 16.90
CA ALA A 124 11.01 -31.85 16.49
C ALA A 124 10.24 -32.41 15.29
N VAL A 125 10.96 -32.91 14.28
CA VAL A 125 10.37 -33.63 13.14
C VAL A 125 10.42 -35.13 13.43
N GLY A 126 9.30 -35.81 13.22
CA GLY A 126 9.18 -37.23 13.47
C GLY A 126 7.93 -37.84 12.85
N PRO A 127 7.61 -39.10 13.17
CA PRO A 127 6.34 -39.70 12.78
C PRO A 127 5.15 -38.93 13.40
N CYS A 128 4.03 -38.89 12.69
CA CYS A 128 2.77 -38.31 13.14
C CYS A 128 2.12 -39.13 14.27
N LEU A 129 2.70 -39.08 15.46
CA LEU A 129 2.19 -39.77 16.65
C LEU A 129 1.26 -38.87 17.45
N ALA A 130 0.15 -39.44 17.93
CA ALA A 130 -0.71 -38.74 18.87
C ALA A 130 -0.03 -38.57 20.24
N PRO A 131 -0.44 -37.60 21.07
CA PRO A 131 0.08 -37.44 22.42
C PRO A 131 -0.04 -38.75 23.23
N GLY A 132 1.11 -39.30 23.64
CA GLY A 132 1.19 -40.54 24.43
C GLY A 132 1.48 -41.81 23.62
N GLU A 133 1.49 -41.74 22.29
CA GLU A 133 1.95 -42.84 21.45
C GLU A 133 3.47 -42.86 21.32
N VAL A 134 4.05 -44.07 21.32
CA VAL A 134 5.50 -44.27 21.20
C VAL A 134 5.74 -45.34 20.16
N GLN A 135 6.51 -45.03 19.12
CA GLN A 135 6.87 -46.00 18.08
C GLN A 135 8.26 -46.57 18.35
N VAL A 136 8.34 -47.88 18.56
CA VAL A 136 9.57 -48.59 18.90
C VAL A 136 9.92 -49.57 17.78
N GLY A 137 11.10 -49.41 17.17
CA GLY A 137 11.70 -50.45 16.31
C GLY A 137 11.49 -50.33 14.79
N GLN A 138 10.98 -49.21 14.26
CA GLN A 138 10.93 -48.97 12.81
C GLN A 138 11.98 -47.93 12.34
N PRO A 139 12.50 -48.06 11.10
CA PRO A 139 13.48 -47.12 10.53
C PRO A 139 12.89 -45.70 10.44
N ALA A 140 13.77 -44.70 10.32
CA ALA A 140 13.34 -43.34 10.00
C ALA A 140 12.47 -43.35 8.73
N PRO A 141 11.41 -42.52 8.67
CA PRO A 141 10.47 -42.54 7.56
C PRO A 141 11.17 -42.39 6.21
N ALA A 142 10.74 -43.14 5.20
CA ALA A 142 11.29 -43.01 3.85
C ALA A 142 10.98 -41.59 3.29
N PRO A 143 11.79 -41.06 2.35
CA PRO A 143 11.47 -39.78 1.70
C PRO A 143 10.10 -39.86 1.03
N GLY A 144 9.12 -39.10 1.53
CA GLY A 144 7.73 -39.12 1.06
C GLY A 144 6.70 -39.79 2.00
N GLU A 145 7.09 -40.28 3.18
CA GLU A 145 6.14 -40.61 4.26
C GLU A 145 5.75 -39.35 5.03
N ASP A 146 4.48 -39.26 5.47
CA ASP A 146 3.92 -38.11 6.19
C ASP A 146 4.68 -37.86 7.50
N GLN A 147 5.63 -36.93 7.46
CA GLN A 147 6.33 -36.44 8.64
C GLN A 147 5.47 -35.39 9.34
N CYS A 148 5.52 -35.37 10.66
CA CYS A 148 4.92 -34.32 11.45
C CYS A 148 5.98 -33.49 12.16
N LEU A 149 5.72 -32.20 12.21
CA LEU A 149 6.40 -31.25 13.05
C LEU A 149 5.68 -31.18 14.40
N THR A 150 6.38 -31.58 15.45
CA THR A 150 5.99 -31.35 16.83
C THR A 150 6.52 -29.98 17.27
N VAL A 151 5.65 -29.11 17.76
CA VAL A 151 5.95 -27.76 18.23
C VAL A 151 5.47 -27.63 19.68
N ASP A 152 6.40 -27.40 20.61
CA ASP A 152 6.09 -27.12 22.01
C ASP A 152 6.01 -25.61 22.22
N VAL A 153 4.81 -25.10 22.50
CA VAL A 153 4.54 -23.67 22.62
C VAL A 153 4.22 -23.33 24.07
N HIS A 154 5.00 -22.44 24.67
CA HIS A 154 4.72 -21.85 25.97
C HIS A 154 3.76 -20.68 25.81
N LEU A 155 2.57 -20.77 26.39
CA LEU A 155 1.56 -19.71 26.29
C LEU A 155 1.94 -18.52 27.16
N THR A 156 2.02 -17.33 26.57
CA THR A 156 2.38 -16.09 27.27
C THR A 156 1.15 -15.37 27.83
N ASP A 157 -0.03 -15.60 27.25
CA ASP A 157 -1.29 -15.06 27.73
C ASP A 157 -2.45 -16.07 27.61
N GLY A 158 -3.69 -15.58 27.74
CA GLY A 158 -4.89 -16.40 27.61
C GLY A 158 -5.21 -17.30 28.82
N PRO A 159 -6.23 -18.17 28.69
CA PRO A 159 -6.78 -18.95 29.81
C PRO A 159 -5.82 -19.97 30.45
N ALA A 160 -4.78 -20.39 29.72
CA ALA A 160 -3.75 -21.31 30.21
C ALA A 160 -2.34 -20.69 30.16
N ALA A 161 -2.23 -19.37 30.37
CA ALA A 161 -0.96 -18.67 30.44
C ALA A 161 0.04 -19.36 31.39
N GLY A 162 1.29 -19.49 30.94
CA GLY A 162 2.35 -20.19 31.67
C GLY A 162 2.41 -21.71 31.44
N GLN A 163 1.44 -22.30 30.73
CA GLN A 163 1.48 -23.70 30.35
C GLN A 163 2.16 -23.91 28.99
N THR A 164 2.72 -25.10 28.78
CA THR A 164 3.27 -25.50 27.49
C THR A 164 2.32 -26.47 26.81
N ILE A 165 1.94 -26.14 25.58
CA ILE A 165 1.07 -26.95 24.73
C ILE A 165 1.90 -27.56 23.61
N ARG A 166 1.75 -28.86 23.43
CA ARG A 166 2.36 -29.60 22.32
C ARG A 166 1.41 -29.66 21.14
N LYS A 167 1.85 -29.18 19.98
CA LYS A 167 1.15 -29.28 18.71
C LYS A 167 1.88 -30.20 17.76
N VAL A 168 1.12 -31.07 17.09
CA VAL A 168 1.62 -31.96 16.04
C VAL A 168 0.93 -31.53 14.76
N VAL A 169 1.71 -31.06 13.79
CA VAL A 169 1.22 -30.57 12.50
C VAL A 169 1.91 -31.37 11.41
N PRO A 170 1.19 -31.91 10.41
CA PRO A 170 1.85 -32.53 9.28
C PRO A 170 2.77 -31.55 8.54
N VAL A 171 3.82 -32.09 7.92
CA VAL A 171 4.79 -31.31 7.14
C VAL A 171 4.36 -31.30 5.68
N GLU A 172 3.56 -30.30 5.30
CA GLU A 172 3.26 -29.98 3.91
C GLU A 172 4.17 -28.87 3.38
N PRO A 173 4.28 -28.70 2.05
CA PRO A 173 4.98 -27.54 1.46
C PRO A 173 4.45 -26.17 1.91
N SER A 174 3.18 -26.11 2.33
CA SER A 174 2.54 -24.92 2.90
C SER A 174 2.74 -24.75 4.41
N THR A 175 3.26 -25.76 5.12
CA THR A 175 3.44 -25.72 6.57
C THR A 175 4.56 -24.74 6.92
N PRO A 176 4.29 -23.70 7.73
CA PRO A 176 5.33 -22.77 8.13
C PRO A 176 6.43 -23.48 8.94
N ARG A 177 7.66 -23.00 8.81
CA ARG A 177 8.81 -23.55 9.54
C ARG A 177 8.97 -22.84 10.88
N PHE A 178 8.77 -23.56 11.97
CA PHE A 178 8.96 -23.07 13.34
C PHE A 178 10.34 -23.48 13.87
N GLY A 179 10.92 -22.65 14.74
CA GLY A 179 12.10 -22.94 15.52
C GLY A 179 11.97 -22.40 16.94
N ALA A 180 12.84 -22.86 17.83
CA ALA A 180 12.87 -22.39 19.21
C ALA A 180 13.14 -20.86 19.27
N GLY A 181 12.38 -20.17 20.12
CA GLY A 181 12.37 -18.71 20.28
C GLY A 181 11.40 -17.97 19.34
N ASP A 182 10.74 -18.66 18.40
CA ASP A 182 9.76 -18.02 17.52
C ASP A 182 8.50 -17.62 18.32
N GLN A 183 8.09 -16.35 18.16
CA GLN A 183 6.85 -15.83 18.75
C GLN A 183 5.68 -16.13 17.83
N VAL A 184 4.65 -16.79 18.36
CA VAL A 184 3.52 -17.33 17.61
C VAL A 184 2.18 -16.93 18.24
N VAL A 185 1.15 -16.93 17.41
CA VAL A 185 -0.25 -16.76 17.81
C VAL A 185 -0.97 -18.08 17.60
N LEU A 186 -1.68 -18.53 18.63
CA LEU A 186 -2.63 -19.63 18.57
C LEU A 186 -4.06 -19.09 18.58
N ALA A 187 -4.98 -19.84 17.98
CA ALA A 187 -6.41 -19.63 18.13
C ALA A 187 -6.96 -20.59 19.18
N PHE A 188 -7.49 -20.06 20.27
CA PHE A 188 -8.22 -20.81 21.30
C PHE A 188 -9.71 -20.85 20.99
N THR A 189 -10.27 -22.06 20.81
CA THR A 189 -11.67 -22.25 20.37
C THR A 189 -12.69 -22.29 21.52
N GLY A 190 -12.27 -22.05 22.77
CA GLY A 190 -13.18 -22.00 23.93
C GLY A 190 -13.46 -23.35 24.60
N ALA A 191 -12.82 -24.43 24.15
CA ALA A 191 -12.86 -25.74 24.80
C ALA A 191 -11.98 -25.78 26.08
N ASP A 192 -11.62 -26.96 26.58
CA ASP A 192 -10.76 -27.09 27.77
C ASP A 192 -9.42 -26.37 27.57
N ALA A 193 -9.17 -25.31 28.33
CA ALA A 193 -7.95 -24.51 28.24
C ALA A 193 -6.66 -25.30 28.49
N THR A 194 -6.75 -26.45 29.17
CA THR A 194 -5.60 -27.31 29.47
C THR A 194 -5.38 -28.39 28.41
N SER A 195 -6.36 -28.61 27.53
CA SER A 195 -6.23 -29.55 26.42
C SER A 195 -5.48 -28.89 25.26
N PRO A 196 -4.42 -29.55 24.73
CA PRO A 196 -3.77 -29.10 23.51
C PRO A 196 -4.73 -28.89 22.36
N ASP A 197 -5.76 -29.72 22.20
CA ASP A 197 -6.69 -29.70 21.06
C ASP A 197 -7.54 -28.43 20.99
N SER A 198 -7.68 -27.70 22.10
CA SER A 198 -8.42 -26.45 22.18
C SER A 198 -7.71 -25.27 21.50
N TYR A 199 -6.45 -25.44 21.11
CA TYR A 199 -5.63 -24.42 20.47
C TYR A 199 -5.33 -24.81 19.02
N GLN A 200 -5.13 -23.85 18.14
CA GLN A 200 -4.63 -24.11 16.78
C GLN A 200 -3.53 -23.12 16.49
N LEU A 201 -2.36 -23.59 16.05
CA LEU A 201 -1.26 -22.70 15.69
C LEU A 201 -1.68 -21.91 14.43
N ARG A 202 -1.80 -20.59 14.54
CA ARG A 202 -2.32 -19.73 13.47
C ARG A 202 -1.21 -19.08 12.66
N ASP A 203 -0.33 -18.32 13.32
CA ASP A 203 0.68 -17.52 12.63
C ASP A 203 1.81 -17.07 13.58
N PHE A 204 2.77 -16.29 13.07
CA PHE A 204 3.81 -15.62 13.84
C PHE A 204 3.37 -14.24 14.33
N GLN A 205 3.88 -13.83 15.49
CA GLN A 205 3.74 -12.46 15.97
C GLN A 205 4.67 -11.52 15.18
N ARG A 206 4.11 -10.51 14.52
CA ARG A 206 4.87 -9.56 13.66
C ARG A 206 4.81 -8.10 14.13
N GLU A 207 4.26 -7.85 15.31
CA GLU A 207 4.01 -6.48 15.80
C GLU A 207 5.28 -5.63 15.86
N LEU A 208 6.35 -6.15 16.49
CA LEU A 208 7.61 -5.43 16.62
C LEU A 208 8.29 -5.12 15.28
N PRO A 209 8.56 -6.09 14.37
CA PRO A 209 9.19 -5.77 13.09
C PRO A 209 8.34 -4.83 12.22
N LEU A 210 7.01 -4.95 12.25
CA LEU A 210 6.12 -4.04 11.54
C LEU A 210 6.14 -2.63 12.15
N ALA A 211 6.14 -2.52 13.49
CA ALA A 211 6.26 -1.24 14.18
C ALA A 211 7.60 -0.55 13.89
N LEU A 212 8.71 -1.29 13.84
CA LEU A 212 10.02 -0.75 13.46
C LEU A 212 10.03 -0.24 12.02
N LEU A 213 9.44 -0.99 11.09
CA LEU A 213 9.32 -0.57 9.69
C LEU A 213 8.44 0.68 9.56
N ALA A 214 7.31 0.74 10.27
CA ALA A 214 6.43 1.90 10.31
C ALA A 214 7.15 3.14 10.89
N ALA A 215 7.93 2.97 11.95
CA ALA A 215 8.74 4.04 12.55
C ALA A 215 9.82 4.54 11.59
N LEU A 216 10.51 3.63 10.88
CA LEU A 216 11.51 3.98 9.86
C LEU A 216 10.87 4.76 8.71
N PHE A 217 9.71 4.30 8.21
CA PHE A 217 8.95 5.00 7.18
C PHE A 217 8.55 6.41 7.64
N ALA A 218 7.97 6.53 8.84
CA ALA A 218 7.58 7.81 9.41
C ALA A 218 8.79 8.75 9.55
N ALA A 219 9.93 8.25 10.05
CA ALA A 219 11.16 9.02 10.16
C ALA A 219 11.63 9.53 8.79
N ALA A 220 11.65 8.68 7.75
CA ALA A 220 12.04 9.09 6.40
C ALA A 220 11.14 10.21 5.84
N VAL A 221 9.82 10.07 6.02
CA VAL A 221 8.83 11.09 5.59
C VAL A 221 9.01 12.39 6.36
N LEU A 222 9.25 12.34 7.67
CA LEU A 222 9.48 13.54 8.50
C LEU A 222 10.80 14.24 8.16
N VAL A 223 11.87 13.48 7.91
CA VAL A 223 13.18 14.03 7.52
C VAL A 223 13.08 14.77 6.18
N LEU A 224 12.43 14.16 5.18
CA LEU A 224 12.31 14.74 3.84
C LEU A 224 11.25 15.85 3.76
N GLY A 225 10.08 15.63 4.37
CA GLY A 225 8.90 16.49 4.25
C GLY A 225 8.71 17.51 5.37
N ARG A 226 9.42 17.37 6.51
CA ARG A 226 9.30 18.25 7.70
C ARG A 226 7.83 18.37 8.14
N TRP A 227 7.31 19.59 8.28
CA TRP A 227 5.90 19.87 8.61
C TRP A 227 4.91 19.32 7.58
N ARG A 228 5.27 19.33 6.29
CA ARG A 228 4.43 18.71 5.24
C ARG A 228 4.44 17.18 5.36
N GLY A 229 5.58 16.61 5.76
CA GLY A 229 5.70 15.19 6.08
C GLY A 229 4.78 14.79 7.24
N LEU A 230 4.72 15.60 8.30
CA LEU A 230 3.79 15.34 9.42
C LEU A 230 2.33 15.40 8.98
N ALA A 231 1.96 16.38 8.15
CA ALA A 231 0.60 16.47 7.60
C ALA A 231 0.26 15.26 6.71
N ALA A 232 1.22 14.76 5.91
CA ALA A 232 1.06 13.57 5.09
C ALA A 232 0.86 12.30 5.93
N LEU A 233 1.63 12.13 7.01
CA LEU A 233 1.43 11.02 7.96
C LEU A 233 0.07 11.12 8.67
N GLY A 234 -0.34 12.32 9.08
CA GLY A 234 -1.66 12.55 9.67
C GLY A 234 -2.80 12.21 8.69
N ALA A 235 -2.66 12.58 7.42
CA ALA A 235 -3.61 12.22 6.36
C ALA A 235 -3.66 10.69 6.16
N LEU A 236 -2.50 10.00 6.15
CA LEU A 236 -2.44 8.55 6.04
C LEU A 236 -3.15 7.84 7.21
N VAL A 237 -2.88 8.27 8.44
CA VAL A 237 -3.55 7.73 9.64
C VAL A 237 -5.06 7.96 9.56
N LEU A 238 -5.48 9.15 9.14
CA LEU A 238 -6.90 9.43 8.94
C LEU A 238 -7.53 8.51 7.90
N SER A 239 -6.85 8.24 6.78
CA SER A 239 -7.34 7.30 5.76
C SER A 239 -7.59 5.92 6.35
N PHE A 240 -6.64 5.40 7.14
CA PHE A 240 -6.83 4.13 7.85
C PHE A 240 -7.98 4.17 8.85
N VAL A 241 -8.15 5.27 9.59
CA VAL A 241 -9.27 5.45 10.52
C VAL A 241 -10.61 5.43 9.78
N VAL A 242 -10.74 6.12 8.65
CA VAL A 242 -11.97 6.11 7.84
C VAL A 242 -12.25 4.70 7.29
N LEU A 243 -11.22 3.99 6.83
CA LEU A 243 -11.38 2.62 6.36
C LEU A 243 -11.82 1.68 7.48
N ALA A 244 -11.14 1.71 8.63
CA ALA A 244 -11.37 0.80 9.75
C ALA A 244 -12.65 1.12 10.54
N MET A 245 -12.98 2.39 10.73
CA MET A 245 -14.09 2.82 11.60
C MET A 245 -15.37 3.18 10.84
N PHE A 246 -15.32 3.35 9.53
CA PHE A 246 -16.50 3.64 8.71
C PHE A 246 -16.70 2.63 7.58
N VAL A 247 -15.73 2.47 6.67
CA VAL A 247 -15.92 1.65 5.46
C VAL A 247 -16.14 0.17 5.79
N LEU A 248 -15.24 -0.43 6.56
CA LEU A 248 -15.36 -1.85 6.95
C LEU A 248 -16.65 -2.10 7.75
N PRO A 249 -16.94 -1.39 8.85
CA PRO A 249 -18.16 -1.61 9.63
C PRO A 249 -19.44 -1.44 8.82
N ALA A 250 -19.53 -0.42 7.96
CA ALA A 250 -20.73 -0.19 7.14
C ALA A 250 -20.95 -1.33 6.13
N ILE A 251 -19.89 -1.81 5.47
CA ILE A 251 -19.99 -2.95 4.53
C ILE A 251 -20.42 -4.22 5.27
N LEU A 252 -19.82 -4.49 6.45
CA LEU A 252 -20.17 -5.65 7.27
C LEU A 252 -21.61 -5.59 7.80
N ALA A 253 -22.16 -4.39 8.01
CA ALA A 253 -23.56 -4.17 8.34
C ALA A 253 -24.52 -4.35 7.15
N GLY A 254 -24.01 -4.69 5.96
CA GLY A 254 -24.81 -4.96 4.77
C GLY A 254 -25.13 -3.74 3.91
N GLU A 255 -24.52 -2.58 4.18
CA GLU A 255 -24.68 -1.40 3.33
C GLU A 255 -24.06 -1.62 1.94
N ASN A 256 -24.53 -0.85 0.95
CA ASN A 256 -24.01 -0.96 -0.41
C ASN A 256 -22.50 -0.58 -0.46
N PRO A 257 -21.59 -1.52 -0.80
CA PRO A 257 -20.16 -1.26 -0.68
C PRO A 257 -19.66 -0.13 -1.59
N LEU A 258 -20.26 0.04 -2.77
CA LEU A 258 -19.89 1.11 -3.69
C LEU A 258 -20.25 2.48 -3.12
N LEU A 259 -21.45 2.65 -2.55
CA LEU A 259 -21.86 3.92 -1.94
C LEU A 259 -21.01 4.25 -0.70
N VAL A 260 -20.72 3.24 0.13
CA VAL A 260 -19.83 3.38 1.28
C VAL A 260 -18.42 3.80 0.82
N ALA A 261 -17.88 3.19 -0.22
CA ALA A 261 -16.59 3.56 -0.79
C ALA A 261 -16.58 4.97 -1.36
N ILE A 262 -17.62 5.42 -2.05
CA ILE A 262 -17.72 6.80 -2.55
C ILE A 262 -17.73 7.81 -1.39
N ALA A 263 -18.50 7.55 -0.33
CA ALA A 263 -18.53 8.40 0.86
C ALA A 263 -17.18 8.39 1.60
N GLY A 264 -16.59 7.22 1.81
CA GLY A 264 -15.32 7.05 2.51
C GLY A 264 -14.15 7.68 1.73
N ALA A 265 -14.01 7.34 0.44
CA ALA A 265 -13.01 7.93 -0.45
C ALA A 265 -13.20 9.45 -0.58
N GLY A 266 -14.45 9.92 -0.65
CA GLY A 266 -14.76 11.36 -0.65
C GLY A 266 -14.24 12.05 0.60
N LEU A 267 -14.50 11.50 1.80
CA LEU A 267 -14.01 12.09 3.05
C LEU A 267 -12.49 12.08 3.09
N ILE A 268 -11.87 10.94 2.78
CA ILE A 268 -10.42 10.76 2.75
C ILE A 268 -9.81 11.83 1.84
N MET A 269 -10.29 11.95 0.60
CA MET A 269 -9.82 12.95 -0.36
C MET A 269 -9.94 14.37 0.18
N PHE A 270 -11.13 14.77 0.67
CA PHE A 270 -11.36 16.13 1.18
C PHE A 270 -10.39 16.45 2.33
N VAL A 271 -10.33 15.58 3.33
CA VAL A 271 -9.52 15.89 4.51
C VAL A 271 -8.04 15.75 4.21
N ALA A 272 -7.60 14.70 3.50
CA ALA A 272 -6.20 14.47 3.16
C ALA A 272 -5.63 15.62 2.32
N LEU A 273 -6.31 16.04 1.25
CA LEU A 273 -5.82 17.11 0.38
C LEU A 273 -5.76 18.46 1.10
N TYR A 274 -6.80 18.83 1.85
CA TYR A 274 -6.80 20.11 2.58
C TYR A 274 -5.85 20.11 3.79
N LEU A 275 -5.64 18.97 4.44
CA LEU A 275 -4.68 18.84 5.53
C LEU A 275 -3.24 18.97 5.03
N THR A 276 -2.91 18.33 3.90
CA THR A 276 -1.55 18.28 3.35
C THR A 276 -1.15 19.52 2.56
N HIS A 277 -2.07 20.08 1.77
CA HIS A 277 -1.78 21.19 0.86
C HIS A 277 -2.38 22.54 1.31
N GLY A 278 -3.20 22.53 2.36
CA GLY A 278 -3.87 23.71 2.88
C GLY A 278 -5.05 24.18 2.02
N PHE A 279 -5.82 25.13 2.54
CA PHE A 279 -6.97 25.71 1.86
C PHE A 279 -6.53 26.72 0.79
N SER A 280 -6.55 26.29 -0.48
CA SER A 280 -6.20 27.14 -1.61
C SER A 280 -7.05 26.82 -2.85
N ALA A 281 -7.07 27.72 -3.84
CA ALA A 281 -7.71 27.46 -5.12
C ALA A 281 -7.02 26.33 -5.89
N LEU A 282 -5.70 26.19 -5.74
CA LEU A 282 -4.92 25.06 -6.26
C LEU A 282 -5.44 23.74 -5.69
N THR A 283 -5.51 23.64 -4.36
CA THR A 283 -6.02 22.43 -3.68
C THR A 283 -7.46 22.14 -4.08
N SER A 284 -8.30 23.17 -4.17
CA SER A 284 -9.70 23.03 -4.59
C SER A 284 -9.83 22.50 -6.02
N VAL A 285 -8.95 22.93 -6.92
CA VAL A 285 -8.91 22.42 -8.30
C VAL A 285 -8.44 20.99 -8.35
N ALA A 286 -7.43 20.62 -7.56
CA ALA A 286 -6.99 19.23 -7.45
C ALA A 286 -8.14 18.34 -6.99
N VAL A 287 -8.85 18.72 -5.93
CA VAL A 287 -10.06 18.02 -5.44
C VAL A 287 -11.12 17.85 -6.54
N LEU A 288 -11.41 18.89 -7.33
CA LEU A 288 -12.36 18.79 -8.44
C LEU A 288 -11.87 17.85 -9.55
N GLY A 289 -10.58 17.90 -9.88
CA GLY A 289 -9.94 16.98 -10.81
C GLY A 289 -10.08 15.53 -10.33
N THR A 290 -9.77 15.27 -9.06
CA THR A 290 -9.91 13.96 -8.42
C THR A 290 -11.35 13.47 -8.49
N LEU A 291 -12.34 14.30 -8.14
CA LEU A 291 -13.76 13.94 -8.18
C LEU A 291 -14.24 13.55 -9.58
N VAL A 292 -13.89 14.35 -10.59
CA VAL A 292 -14.27 14.05 -11.99
C VAL A 292 -13.62 12.74 -12.45
N SER A 293 -12.35 12.52 -12.12
CA SER A 293 -11.65 11.29 -12.47
C SER A 293 -12.17 10.06 -11.73
N LEU A 294 -12.43 10.14 -10.43
CA LEU A 294 -13.03 9.05 -9.67
C LEU A 294 -14.42 8.71 -10.19
N THR A 295 -15.22 9.71 -10.54
CA THR A 295 -16.54 9.49 -11.16
C THR A 295 -16.40 8.74 -12.48
N LEU A 296 -15.44 9.15 -13.32
CA LEU A 296 -15.16 8.48 -14.58
C LEU A 296 -14.69 7.02 -14.37
N ILE A 297 -13.79 6.78 -13.41
CA ILE A 297 -13.33 5.43 -13.05
C ILE A 297 -14.52 4.58 -12.62
N GLY A 298 -15.35 5.06 -11.69
CA GLY A 298 -16.53 4.34 -11.23
C GLY A 298 -17.49 3.99 -12.36
N ILE A 299 -17.73 4.92 -13.30
CA ILE A 299 -18.58 4.67 -14.48
C ILE A 299 -17.96 3.61 -15.40
N ILE A 300 -16.67 3.76 -15.75
CA ILE A 300 -15.97 2.81 -16.62
C ILE A 300 -15.94 1.43 -15.98
N SER A 301 -15.57 1.33 -14.70
CA SER A 301 -15.57 0.08 -13.96
C SER A 301 -16.96 -0.55 -13.92
N ALA A 302 -18.02 0.22 -13.63
CA ALA A 302 -19.37 -0.32 -13.64
C ALA A 302 -19.80 -0.89 -15.01
N ILE A 303 -19.48 -0.16 -16.10
CA ILE A 303 -19.77 -0.59 -17.48
C ILE A 303 -18.99 -1.86 -17.82
N PHE A 304 -17.68 -1.88 -17.63
CA PHE A 304 -16.83 -3.01 -18.02
C PHE A 304 -17.02 -4.22 -17.10
N SER A 305 -17.31 -4.03 -15.81
CA SER A 305 -17.75 -5.13 -14.94
C SER A 305 -19.10 -5.71 -15.39
N ALA A 306 -20.00 -4.90 -15.95
CA ALA A 306 -21.26 -5.43 -16.51
C ALA A 306 -21.00 -6.22 -17.79
N ALA A 307 -20.21 -5.63 -18.69
CA ALA A 307 -19.94 -6.18 -20.01
C ALA A 307 -19.10 -7.47 -19.96
N ALA A 308 -18.23 -7.60 -18.97
CA ALA A 308 -17.43 -8.80 -18.72
C ALA A 308 -18.09 -9.78 -17.74
N GLU A 309 -19.35 -9.54 -17.36
CA GLU A 309 -20.12 -10.39 -16.44
C GLU A 309 -19.39 -10.67 -15.10
N LEU A 310 -18.60 -9.71 -14.62
CA LEU A 310 -17.85 -9.85 -13.37
C LEU A 310 -18.81 -9.87 -12.18
N THR A 311 -18.83 -11.00 -11.48
CA THR A 311 -19.69 -11.19 -10.29
C THR A 311 -19.09 -10.57 -9.03
N GLY A 312 -17.78 -10.30 -9.01
CA GLY A 312 -17.02 -9.93 -7.81
C GLY A 312 -16.76 -11.09 -6.83
N LEU A 313 -17.17 -12.32 -7.15
CA LEU A 313 -16.93 -13.51 -6.32
C LEU A 313 -15.55 -14.12 -6.62
N ASP A 314 -14.50 -13.53 -6.05
CA ASP A 314 -13.19 -14.18 -5.95
C ASP A 314 -13.10 -15.08 -4.70
N GLU A 315 -11.96 -15.74 -4.52
CA GLU A 315 -11.73 -16.65 -3.39
C GLU A 315 -11.91 -15.94 -2.03
N ASP A 316 -11.29 -14.77 -1.86
CA ASP A 316 -11.37 -13.97 -0.63
C ASP A 316 -12.80 -13.51 -0.33
N THR A 317 -13.53 -13.04 -1.33
CA THR A 317 -14.93 -12.59 -1.18
C THR A 317 -15.84 -13.77 -0.86
N THR A 318 -15.58 -14.94 -1.44
CA THR A 318 -16.34 -16.17 -1.15
C THR A 318 -16.10 -16.63 0.28
N SER A 319 -14.84 -16.60 0.75
CA SER A 319 -14.48 -16.88 2.14
C SER A 319 -15.12 -15.88 3.11
N LEU A 320 -15.17 -14.60 2.75
CA LEU A 320 -15.85 -13.56 3.55
C LEU A 320 -17.35 -13.83 3.67
N ILE A 321 -18.04 -14.17 2.58
CA ILE A 321 -19.47 -14.52 2.60
C ILE A 321 -19.71 -15.74 3.51
N ALA A 322 -18.85 -16.75 3.42
CA ALA A 322 -18.93 -17.92 4.28
C ALA A 322 -18.72 -17.55 5.77
N ALA A 323 -17.78 -16.66 6.07
CA ALA A 323 -17.51 -16.17 7.41
C ALA A 323 -18.62 -15.30 8.00
N LEU A 324 -19.36 -14.58 7.16
CA LEU A 324 -20.51 -13.77 7.56
C LEU A 324 -21.79 -14.59 7.75
N GLY A 325 -21.93 -15.70 7.01
CA GLY A 325 -23.14 -16.52 7.02
C GLY A 325 -24.33 -15.92 6.26
N HIS A 326 -24.14 -14.77 5.60
CA HIS A 326 -25.12 -14.14 4.71
C HIS A 326 -24.44 -13.52 3.49
N GLY A 327 -25.23 -13.22 2.45
CA GLY A 327 -24.71 -12.60 1.23
C GLY A 327 -24.25 -11.16 1.44
N ILE A 328 -23.28 -10.74 0.62
CA ILE A 328 -22.86 -9.35 0.44
C ILE A 328 -22.87 -9.03 -1.05
N ASP A 329 -23.00 -7.75 -1.41
CA ASP A 329 -22.87 -7.30 -2.80
C ASP A 329 -21.40 -7.39 -3.27
N ALA A 330 -21.00 -8.59 -3.72
CA ALA A 330 -19.63 -8.90 -4.16
C ALA A 330 -19.17 -8.01 -5.32
N ARG A 331 -20.07 -7.74 -6.29
CA ARG A 331 -19.77 -6.83 -7.39
C ARG A 331 -19.60 -5.39 -6.90
N GLY A 332 -20.46 -4.95 -5.98
CA GLY A 332 -20.30 -3.68 -5.28
C GLY A 332 -18.96 -3.58 -4.55
N LEU A 333 -18.53 -4.66 -3.89
CA LEU A 333 -17.24 -4.74 -3.19
C LEU A 333 -16.05 -4.63 -4.15
N LEU A 334 -16.12 -5.29 -5.32
CA LEU A 334 -15.15 -5.10 -6.39
C LEU A 334 -15.06 -3.63 -6.81
N LEU A 335 -16.20 -2.99 -7.12
CA LEU A 335 -16.24 -1.59 -7.55
C LEU A 335 -15.74 -0.64 -6.45
N ALA A 336 -16.07 -0.92 -5.19
CA ALA A 336 -15.57 -0.21 -4.01
C ALA A 336 -14.04 -0.27 -3.93
N GLY A 337 -13.45 -1.46 -4.13
CA GLY A 337 -12.01 -1.66 -4.19
C GLY A 337 -11.35 -0.84 -5.30
N VAL A 338 -11.98 -0.75 -6.49
CA VAL A 338 -11.46 0.09 -7.58
C VAL A 338 -11.47 1.58 -7.19
N VAL A 339 -12.56 2.08 -6.59
CA VAL A 339 -12.71 3.47 -6.17
C VAL A 339 -11.66 3.85 -5.12
N ILE A 340 -11.54 3.03 -4.06
CA ILE A 340 -10.59 3.28 -2.96
C ILE A 340 -9.14 3.16 -3.46
N GLY A 341 -8.83 2.14 -4.25
CA GLY A 341 -7.50 1.93 -4.81
C GLY A 341 -7.06 3.05 -5.76
N ALA A 342 -8.00 3.59 -6.56
CA ALA A 342 -7.70 4.68 -7.49
C ALA A 342 -7.46 6.03 -6.80
N LEU A 343 -8.12 6.30 -5.67
CA LEU A 343 -8.00 7.57 -4.96
C LEU A 343 -6.55 7.93 -4.64
N GLY A 344 -5.78 6.96 -4.10
CA GLY A 344 -4.41 7.22 -3.66
C GLY A 344 -3.48 7.69 -4.78
N VAL A 345 -3.69 7.21 -6.00
CA VAL A 345 -2.88 7.61 -7.17
C VAL A 345 -3.40 8.91 -7.79
N LEU A 346 -4.71 9.14 -7.76
CA LEU A 346 -5.31 10.37 -8.29
C LEU A 346 -4.92 11.62 -7.49
N ASP A 347 -4.77 11.51 -6.18
CA ASP A 347 -4.38 12.64 -5.34
C ASP A 347 -2.99 13.19 -5.73
N ASP A 348 -2.03 12.31 -6.00
CA ASP A 348 -0.70 12.73 -6.47
C ASP A 348 -0.74 13.39 -7.85
N VAL A 349 -1.45 12.77 -8.80
CA VAL A 349 -1.54 13.24 -10.18
C VAL A 349 -2.22 14.61 -10.24
N THR A 350 -3.38 14.76 -9.62
CA THR A 350 -4.20 15.98 -9.70
C THR A 350 -3.52 17.15 -9.00
N VAL A 351 -2.92 16.93 -7.83
CA VAL A 351 -2.16 17.96 -7.12
C VAL A 351 -0.94 18.38 -7.94
N THR A 352 -0.15 17.42 -8.44
CA THR A 352 1.05 17.71 -9.23
C THR A 352 0.71 18.48 -10.50
N GLN A 353 -0.38 18.11 -11.18
CA GLN A 353 -0.87 18.84 -12.35
C GLN A 353 -1.32 20.26 -12.01
N ALA A 354 -2.14 20.42 -10.97
CA ALA A 354 -2.57 21.74 -10.52
C ALA A 354 -1.35 22.61 -10.15
N SER A 355 -0.42 22.10 -9.33
CA SER A 355 0.77 22.85 -8.95
C SER A 355 1.63 23.24 -10.15
N SER A 356 1.78 22.37 -11.13
CA SER A 356 2.56 22.66 -12.35
C SER A 356 1.96 23.83 -13.13
N VAL A 357 0.63 23.86 -13.30
CA VAL A 357 -0.05 24.96 -13.98
C VAL A 357 0.05 26.26 -13.19
N TRP A 358 -0.07 26.21 -11.86
CA TRP A 358 0.12 27.40 -11.01
C TRP A 358 1.55 27.93 -11.06
N GLU A 359 2.57 27.06 -11.13
CA GLU A 359 3.96 27.50 -11.31
C GLU A 359 4.19 28.14 -12.68
N LEU A 360 3.62 27.58 -13.75
CA LEU A 360 3.67 28.19 -15.08
C LEU A 360 3.05 29.59 -15.08
N ARG A 361 1.90 29.76 -14.40
CA ARG A 361 1.23 31.05 -14.25
C ARG A 361 2.05 32.04 -13.42
N ARG A 362 2.71 31.57 -12.34
CA ARG A 362 3.60 32.40 -11.53
C ARG A 362 4.82 32.86 -12.32
N ALA A 363 5.41 31.97 -13.11
CA ALA A 363 6.58 32.27 -13.93
C ALA A 363 6.27 33.29 -15.04
N ASN A 364 5.08 33.22 -15.66
CA ASN A 364 4.65 34.19 -16.66
C ASN A 364 3.16 34.55 -16.50
N PRO A 365 2.85 35.65 -15.79
CA PRO A 365 1.48 36.13 -15.61
C PRO A 365 0.80 36.70 -16.88
N ALA A 366 1.50 36.78 -18.01
CA ALA A 366 0.89 37.16 -19.29
C ALA A 366 0.22 35.97 -20.00
N LEU A 367 0.56 34.73 -19.61
CA LEU A 367 0.02 33.53 -20.27
C LEU A 367 -1.49 33.41 -20.11
N GLY A 368 -2.20 33.26 -21.23
CA GLY A 368 -3.63 32.98 -21.25
C GLY A 368 -3.94 31.52 -20.88
N TRP A 369 -5.21 31.22 -20.57
CA TRP A 369 -5.63 29.87 -20.18
C TRP A 369 -5.32 28.81 -21.24
N ARG A 370 -5.36 29.14 -22.53
CA ARG A 370 -5.03 28.20 -23.62
C ARG A 370 -3.56 27.82 -23.64
N GLU A 371 -2.68 28.80 -23.38
CA GLU A 371 -1.24 28.61 -23.35
C GLU A 371 -0.84 27.82 -22.10
N LEU A 372 -1.44 28.16 -20.94
CA LEU A 372 -1.29 27.39 -19.70
C LEU A 372 -1.76 25.95 -19.88
N TYR A 373 -2.90 25.73 -20.52
CA TYR A 373 -3.41 24.39 -20.80
C TYR A 373 -2.45 23.61 -21.70
N ALA A 374 -2.00 24.20 -22.81
CA ALA A 374 -1.08 23.54 -23.73
C ALA A 374 0.28 23.22 -23.07
N ALA A 375 0.79 24.12 -22.24
CA ALA A 375 2.04 23.91 -21.50
C ALA A 375 1.89 22.87 -20.39
N GLY A 376 0.86 22.97 -19.55
CA GLY A 376 0.57 22.00 -18.50
C GLY A 376 0.31 20.60 -19.07
N LEU A 377 -0.42 20.50 -20.19
CA LEU A 377 -0.70 19.21 -20.82
C LEU A 377 0.57 18.54 -21.39
N ARG A 378 1.59 19.31 -21.80
CA ARG A 378 2.89 18.74 -22.18
C ARG A 378 3.58 18.10 -20.97
N ILE A 379 3.65 18.82 -19.85
CA ILE A 379 4.22 18.31 -18.59
C ILE A 379 3.46 17.07 -18.13
N GLY A 380 2.12 17.13 -18.13
CA GLY A 380 1.28 16.02 -17.74
C GLY A 380 1.48 14.77 -18.59
N ARG A 381 1.62 14.91 -19.92
CA ARG A 381 1.87 13.77 -20.81
C ARG A 381 3.14 13.01 -20.47
N ASP A 382 4.20 13.70 -20.06
CA ASP A 382 5.48 13.08 -19.70
C ASP A 382 5.36 12.27 -18.39
N HIS A 383 4.51 12.70 -17.46
CA HIS A 383 4.29 12.01 -16.18
C HIS A 383 3.25 10.88 -16.24
N VAL A 384 2.24 10.98 -17.12
CA VAL A 384 1.17 9.96 -17.24
C VAL A 384 1.74 8.59 -17.56
N GLY A 385 2.72 8.50 -18.47
CA GLY A 385 3.34 7.22 -18.83
C GLY A 385 3.97 6.52 -17.62
N SER A 386 4.69 7.28 -16.78
CA SER A 386 5.28 6.75 -15.56
C SER A 386 4.23 6.32 -14.54
N ALA A 387 3.18 7.13 -14.33
CA ALA A 387 2.12 6.82 -13.37
C ALA A 387 1.32 5.57 -13.76
N VAL A 388 0.98 5.43 -15.04
CA VAL A 388 0.30 4.23 -15.56
C VAL A 388 1.17 2.99 -15.39
N ASN A 389 2.46 3.06 -15.75
CA ASN A 389 3.37 1.93 -15.58
C ASN A 389 3.51 1.52 -14.10
N THR A 390 3.62 2.48 -13.18
CA THR A 390 3.64 2.20 -11.74
C THR A 390 2.38 1.47 -11.28
N LEU A 391 1.20 1.94 -11.73
CA LEU A 391 -0.07 1.30 -11.36
C LEU A 391 -0.17 -0.13 -11.89
N VAL A 392 0.15 -0.33 -13.18
CA VAL A 392 0.12 -1.64 -13.82
C VAL A 392 1.08 -2.61 -13.12
N MET A 393 2.31 -2.17 -12.82
CA MET A 393 3.31 -3.02 -12.16
C MET A 393 2.93 -3.34 -10.71
N ALA A 394 2.28 -2.42 -10.00
CA ALA A 394 1.79 -2.66 -8.64
C ALA A 394 0.71 -3.75 -8.62
N TYR A 395 -0.29 -3.66 -9.50
CA TYR A 395 -1.35 -4.67 -9.60
C TYR A 395 -0.84 -6.00 -10.17
N ALA A 396 0.01 -5.97 -11.20
CA ALA A 396 0.63 -7.18 -11.73
C ALA A 396 1.49 -7.88 -10.66
N GLY A 397 2.21 -7.10 -9.84
CA GLY A 397 2.97 -7.58 -8.69
C GLY A 397 2.09 -8.27 -7.65
N ALA A 398 0.94 -7.67 -7.30
CA ALA A 398 -0.03 -8.26 -6.38
C ALA A 398 -0.67 -9.54 -6.95
N ALA A 399 -0.91 -9.59 -8.26
CA ALA A 399 -1.50 -10.74 -8.95
C ALA A 399 -0.50 -11.86 -9.29
N LEU A 400 0.79 -11.73 -8.93
CA LEU A 400 1.83 -12.72 -9.28
C LEU A 400 1.47 -14.17 -8.90
N PRO A 401 0.93 -14.47 -7.69
CA PRO A 401 0.58 -15.85 -7.34
C PRO A 401 -0.47 -16.45 -8.29
N VAL A 402 -1.51 -15.68 -8.61
CA VAL A 402 -2.58 -16.09 -9.53
C VAL A 402 -2.02 -16.31 -10.93
N LEU A 403 -1.12 -15.42 -11.40
CA LEU A 403 -0.43 -15.59 -12.68
C LEU A 403 0.43 -16.86 -12.72
N LEU A 404 1.12 -17.21 -11.62
CA LEU A 404 1.93 -18.43 -11.55
C LEU A 404 1.07 -19.70 -11.53
N VAL A 405 -0.01 -19.74 -10.74
CA VAL A 405 -0.95 -20.87 -10.74
C VAL A 405 -1.52 -21.08 -12.14
N SER A 406 -1.89 -19.99 -12.79
CA SER A 406 -2.36 -20.01 -14.17
C SER A 406 -1.33 -20.62 -15.15
N GLN A 407 -0.03 -20.31 -15.02
CA GLN A 407 1.01 -20.90 -15.87
C GLN A 407 1.13 -22.41 -15.68
N LEU A 408 0.85 -22.92 -14.48
CA LEU A 408 0.89 -24.36 -14.18
C LEU A 408 -0.30 -25.13 -14.78
N SER A 409 -1.43 -24.46 -14.98
CA SER A 409 -2.68 -25.11 -15.44
C SER A 409 -2.64 -25.61 -16.88
N GLY A 410 -1.62 -25.26 -17.68
CA GLY A 410 -1.42 -25.76 -19.06
C GLY A 410 -2.50 -25.36 -20.08
N VAL A 411 -3.54 -24.65 -19.64
CA VAL A 411 -4.55 -24.00 -20.48
C VAL A 411 -3.92 -22.77 -21.16
N GLY A 412 -4.30 -22.52 -22.42
CA GLY A 412 -3.81 -21.36 -23.15
C GLY A 412 -4.16 -20.03 -22.45
N LEU A 413 -3.45 -18.94 -22.80
CA LEU A 413 -3.61 -17.63 -22.16
C LEU A 413 -5.04 -17.07 -22.21
N GLY A 414 -5.86 -17.43 -23.20
CA GLY A 414 -7.22 -16.93 -23.35
C GLY A 414 -8.15 -17.29 -22.17
N PRO A 415 -8.40 -18.58 -21.89
CA PRO A 415 -9.18 -19.03 -20.74
C PRO A 415 -8.70 -18.49 -19.39
N ILE A 416 -7.38 -18.32 -19.24
CA ILE A 416 -6.76 -17.72 -18.06
C ILE A 416 -7.16 -16.25 -17.91
N LEU A 417 -6.96 -15.44 -18.95
CA LEU A 417 -7.25 -14.00 -18.90
C LEU A 417 -8.75 -13.72 -18.73
N GLY A 418 -9.60 -14.68 -19.10
CA GLY A 418 -11.04 -14.63 -18.88
C GLY A 418 -11.51 -15.20 -17.53
N SER A 419 -10.61 -15.70 -16.68
CA SER A 419 -11.01 -16.13 -15.33
C SER A 419 -11.43 -14.92 -14.50
N GLN A 420 -12.38 -15.11 -13.58
CA GLN A 420 -12.88 -14.05 -12.71
C GLN A 420 -11.76 -13.26 -12.03
N ASP A 421 -10.83 -13.96 -11.36
CA ASP A 421 -9.77 -13.36 -10.55
C ASP A 421 -8.83 -12.49 -11.40
N ILE A 422 -8.51 -12.94 -12.61
CA ILE A 422 -7.60 -12.21 -13.50
C ILE A 422 -8.35 -11.10 -14.25
N ALA A 423 -9.55 -11.39 -14.76
CA ALA A 423 -10.36 -10.43 -15.50
C ALA A 423 -10.72 -9.22 -14.63
N GLN A 424 -11.03 -9.42 -13.35
CA GLN A 424 -11.31 -8.31 -12.44
C GLN A 424 -10.09 -7.42 -12.18
N GLU A 425 -8.88 -8.00 -12.04
CA GLU A 425 -7.64 -7.21 -11.89
C GLU A 425 -7.29 -6.45 -13.16
N ILE A 426 -7.54 -7.02 -14.34
CA ILE A 426 -7.39 -6.34 -15.63
C ILE A 426 -8.35 -5.15 -15.70
N VAL A 427 -9.64 -5.35 -15.39
CA VAL A 427 -10.64 -4.26 -15.41
C VAL A 427 -10.27 -3.18 -14.39
N ARG A 428 -9.87 -3.53 -13.17
CA ARG A 428 -9.41 -2.59 -12.13
C ARG A 428 -8.22 -1.76 -12.62
N THR A 429 -7.21 -2.43 -13.18
CA THR A 429 -5.97 -1.80 -13.66
C THR A 429 -6.24 -0.86 -14.85
N LEU A 430 -7.02 -1.32 -15.84
CA LEU A 430 -7.31 -0.53 -17.05
C LEU A 430 -8.25 0.64 -16.74
N ALA A 431 -9.32 0.43 -15.97
CA ALA A 431 -10.23 1.50 -15.59
C ALA A 431 -9.52 2.57 -14.75
N GLY A 432 -8.70 2.16 -13.77
CA GLY A 432 -7.86 3.06 -12.99
C GLY A 432 -6.88 3.86 -13.86
N SER A 433 -6.20 3.18 -14.79
CA SER A 433 -5.27 3.83 -15.73
C SER A 433 -5.96 4.84 -16.65
N ILE A 434 -7.14 4.53 -17.18
CA ILE A 434 -7.94 5.47 -17.99
C ILE A 434 -8.32 6.69 -17.15
N GLY A 435 -8.71 6.48 -15.89
CA GLY A 435 -9.00 7.55 -14.94
C GLY A 435 -7.82 8.49 -14.70
N ILE A 436 -6.61 7.95 -14.54
CA ILE A 436 -5.36 8.72 -14.41
C ILE A 436 -5.08 9.51 -15.69
N VAL A 437 -5.17 8.86 -16.86
CA VAL A 437 -4.96 9.50 -18.16
C VAL A 437 -5.95 10.66 -18.35
N ALA A 438 -7.20 10.51 -17.90
CA ALA A 438 -8.22 11.55 -17.95
C ALA A 438 -8.04 12.64 -16.88
N ALA A 439 -7.47 12.31 -15.71
CA ALA A 439 -7.21 13.26 -14.63
C ALA A 439 -6.31 14.40 -15.07
N VAL A 440 -5.32 14.11 -15.91
CA VAL A 440 -4.38 15.09 -16.39
C VAL A 440 -5.02 16.21 -17.23
N PRO A 441 -5.69 15.94 -18.36
CA PRO A 441 -6.34 17.00 -19.15
C PRO A 441 -7.45 17.70 -18.38
N VAL A 442 -8.25 16.98 -17.57
CA VAL A 442 -9.33 17.58 -16.77
C VAL A 442 -8.77 18.57 -15.75
N THR A 443 -7.80 18.13 -14.95
CA THR A 443 -7.22 18.97 -13.90
C THR A 443 -6.43 20.13 -14.50
N THR A 444 -5.71 19.90 -15.60
CA THR A 444 -4.98 20.95 -16.31
C THR A 444 -5.93 22.03 -16.84
N LEU A 445 -7.07 21.65 -17.40
CA LEU A 445 -8.07 22.59 -17.89
C LEU A 445 -8.65 23.43 -16.75
N LEU A 446 -9.08 22.77 -15.66
CA LEU A 446 -9.61 23.46 -14.48
C LEU A 446 -8.58 24.42 -13.88
N ALA A 447 -7.33 23.96 -13.74
CA ALA A 447 -6.23 24.77 -13.23
C ALA A 447 -5.95 25.97 -14.14
N ALA A 448 -5.89 25.78 -15.45
CA ALA A 448 -5.62 26.85 -16.41
C ALA A 448 -6.71 27.92 -16.41
N LEU A 449 -7.99 27.52 -16.33
CA LEU A 449 -9.13 28.45 -16.28
C LEU A 449 -9.17 29.27 -14.99
N ILE A 450 -8.76 28.67 -13.87
CA ILE A 450 -8.81 29.30 -12.56
C ILE A 450 -7.56 30.15 -12.31
N ALA A 451 -6.37 29.62 -12.59
CA ALA A 451 -5.10 30.33 -12.44
C ALA A 451 -5.02 31.55 -13.37
N SER A 452 -5.59 31.51 -14.58
CA SER A 452 -5.63 32.68 -15.48
C SER A 452 -6.51 33.82 -14.96
N ARG A 453 -7.42 33.54 -14.02
CA ARG A 453 -8.33 34.52 -13.41
C ARG A 453 -7.79 35.09 -12.09
N GLU A 454 -6.63 34.62 -11.64
CA GLU A 454 -5.92 35.21 -10.51
C GLU A 454 -5.21 36.50 -10.94
N VAL A 455 -5.42 37.57 -10.17
CA VAL A 455 -4.73 38.85 -10.36
C VAL A 455 -3.27 38.61 -10.01
N ALA A 456 -2.39 38.84 -10.99
CA ALA A 456 -0.95 38.71 -10.78
C ALA A 456 -0.52 39.66 -9.65
N PRO A 457 0.30 39.20 -8.68
CA PRO A 457 0.90 40.12 -7.74
C PRO A 457 1.75 41.11 -8.54
N THR A 458 1.49 42.40 -8.38
CA THR A 458 2.39 43.44 -8.89
C THR A 458 3.76 43.21 -8.26
N PRO A 459 4.84 43.06 -9.05
CA PRO A 459 6.17 42.93 -8.50
C PRO A 459 6.47 44.18 -7.66
N ARG A 460 6.90 43.97 -6.41
CA ARG A 460 7.41 45.03 -5.54
C ARG A 460 8.86 45.32 -5.86
#